data_AF-A0A957KBC1-F1
#
_entry.id   AF-A0A957KBC1-F1
#
_cell.length_a   1.000
_cell.length_b   1.000
_cell.length_c   1.000
_cell.angle_alpha   90.00
_cell.angle_beta   90.00
_cell.angle_gamma   90.00
#
_symmetry.space_group_name_H-M   'P 1'
#
loop_
_entity.id
_entity.type
_entity.pdbx_description
1 polymer ?
#
loop_
_entity_poly.entity_id
_entity_poly.type
_entity_poly.pdbx_seq_one_letter_code
_entity_poly.pdbx_strand_id
1 'polypeptide(L)'
;QGWLIFSEVSYLVNWGFYVVDTGRYAEALAWCEQTLAVEHELALPYGHYLAGVARAGLGETEAALTHLKAAAEAGFDELAELTERAELKSLHDQAAWPALLTRVGQNLG
;
A
#
# COMPACT_ATOMS: atom_id res chain seq x y z
N GLN A 1 -3.94 25.46 -22.13
CA GLN A 1 -2.55 25.05 -22.42
C GLN A 1 -2.32 23.74 -21.71
N GLY A 2 -2.07 22.66 -22.45
CA GLY A 2 -1.91 21.31 -21.90
C GLY A 2 -0.53 21.13 -21.30
N TRP A 3 -0.48 20.64 -20.07
CA TRP A 3 0.74 20.21 -19.41
C TRP A 3 0.45 18.85 -18.78
N LEU A 4 1.21 17.84 -19.19
CA LEU A 4 1.35 16.58 -18.47
C LEU A 4 1.84 16.94 -17.07
N ILE A 5 0.94 16.99 -16.08
CA ILE A 5 1.33 17.12 -14.68
C ILE A 5 1.87 15.74 -14.29
N PHE A 6 3.20 15.57 -14.31
CA PHE A 6 3.82 14.55 -13.48
C PHE A 6 3.53 14.96 -12.04
N SER A 7 2.52 14.35 -11.44
CA SER A 7 2.28 14.50 -10.00
C SER A 7 3.37 13.72 -9.27
N GLU A 8 4.13 14.41 -8.41
CA GLU A 8 5.21 13.82 -7.61
C GLU A 8 4.73 12.56 -6.88
N VAL A 9 3.53 12.61 -6.29
CA VAL A 9 2.94 11.44 -5.61
C VAL A 9 2.69 10.28 -6.59
N SER A 10 2.25 10.54 -7.83
CA SER A 10 2.02 9.47 -8.80
C SER A 10 3.34 8.82 -9.22
N TYR A 11 4.40 9.61 -9.35
CA TYR A 11 5.74 9.07 -9.60
C TYR A 11 6.19 8.18 -8.44
N LEU A 12 6.09 8.66 -7.19
CA LEU A 12 6.51 7.93 -6.00
C LEU A 12 5.70 6.65 -5.80
N VAL A 13 4.38 6.70 -5.99
CA VAL A 13 3.49 5.53 -5.92
C VAL A 13 3.83 4.51 -7.01
N ASN A 14 3.93 4.94 -8.27
CA ASN A 14 4.27 4.05 -9.38
C ASN A 14 5.64 3.40 -9.20
N TRP A 15 6.62 4.17 -8.72
CA TRP A 15 7.94 3.64 -8.44
C TRP A 15 7.92 2.67 -7.25
N GLY A 16 7.17 2.99 -6.20
CA GLY A 16 6.95 2.09 -5.07
C GLY A 16 6.37 0.74 -5.51
N PHE A 17 5.34 0.74 -6.37
CA PHE A 17 4.80 -0.49 -6.98
C PHE A 17 5.88 -1.26 -7.74
N TYR A 18 6.62 -0.60 -8.62
CA TYR A 18 7.70 -1.24 -9.39
C TYR A 18 8.76 -1.90 -8.49
N VAL A 19 9.16 -1.23 -7.41
CA VAL A 19 10.18 -1.75 -6.49
C VAL A 19 9.64 -2.93 -5.68
N VAL A 20 8.37 -2.90 -5.27
CA VAL A 20 7.68 -4.04 -4.64
C VAL A 20 7.57 -5.22 -5.60
N ASP A 21 7.12 -4.99 -6.84
CA ASP A 21 6.94 -6.03 -7.86
C ASP A 21 8.26 -6.72 -8.23
N THR A 22 9.39 -6.01 -8.09
CA THR A 22 10.73 -6.56 -8.34
C THR A 22 11.35 -7.21 -7.10
N GLY A 23 10.61 -7.34 -6.00
CA GLY A 23 11.06 -8.00 -4.77
C GLY A 23 12.07 -7.20 -3.94
N ARG A 24 12.29 -5.92 -4.27
CA ARG A 24 13.23 -5.02 -3.59
C ARG A 24 12.60 -4.39 -2.34
N TYR A 25 12.05 -5.22 -1.47
CA TYR A 25 11.18 -4.77 -0.39
C TYR A 25 11.86 -3.80 0.61
N ALA A 26 13.13 -4.01 0.96
CA ALA A 26 13.85 -3.09 1.85
C ALA A 26 14.02 -1.69 1.23
N GLU A 27 14.19 -1.62 -0.09
CA GLU A 27 14.26 -0.34 -0.79
C GLU A 27 12.87 0.28 -0.95
N ALA A 28 11.84 -0.54 -1.18
CA ALA A 28 10.46 -0.07 -1.28
C ALA A 28 10.05 0.74 -0.02
N LEU A 29 10.54 0.36 1.16
CA LEU A 29 10.26 1.10 2.39
C LEU A 29 10.77 2.55 2.36
N ALA A 30 11.95 2.81 1.78
CA ALA A 30 12.46 4.17 1.61
C ALA A 30 11.61 5.00 0.63
N TRP A 31 11.00 4.34 -0.35
CA TRP A 31 10.04 4.99 -1.25
C TRP A 31 8.70 5.25 -0.56
N CYS A 32 8.24 4.33 0.29
CA CYS A 32 7.04 4.53 1.10
C CYS A 32 7.18 5.72 2.04
N GLU A 33 8.33 5.89 2.68
CA GLU A 33 8.62 7.05 3.53
C GLU A 33 8.55 8.36 2.75
N GLN A 34 9.11 8.40 1.54
CA GLN A 34 9.01 9.56 0.66
C GLN A 34 7.55 9.82 0.25
N THR A 35 6.79 8.79 -0.16
CA THR A 35 5.37 8.94 -0.50
C THR A 35 4.59 9.51 0.68
N LEU A 36 4.78 8.97 1.89
CA LEU A 36 4.08 9.42 3.11
C LEU A 36 4.45 10.86 3.54
N ALA A 37 5.57 11.40 3.07
CA ALA A 37 5.99 12.77 3.34
C ALA A 37 5.35 13.80 2.40
N VAL A 38 4.68 13.37 1.32
CA VAL A 38 4.02 14.27 0.36
C VAL A 38 2.63 14.67 0.87
N GLU A 39 2.34 15.97 0.88
CA GLU A 39 1.00 16.50 1.15
C GLU A 39 0.09 16.30 -0.07
N HIS A 40 -0.44 15.09 -0.23
CA HIS A 40 -1.38 14.75 -1.30
C HIS A 40 -2.38 13.68 -0.83
N GLU A 41 -3.63 13.74 -1.30
CA GLU A 41 -4.70 12.82 -0.85
C GLU A 41 -4.37 11.33 -1.10
N LEU A 42 -3.72 11.03 -2.23
CA LEU A 42 -3.23 9.70 -2.57
C LEU A 42 -1.99 9.25 -1.76
N ALA A 43 -1.25 10.16 -1.13
CA ALA A 43 0.02 9.83 -0.49
C ALA A 43 -0.14 8.87 0.69
N LEU A 44 -1.09 9.17 1.58
CA LEU A 44 -1.33 8.39 2.79
C LEU A 44 -1.86 6.96 2.50
N PRO A 45 -2.95 6.77 1.74
CA PRO A 45 -3.48 5.42 1.49
C PRO A 45 -2.47 4.55 0.73
N TYR A 46 -1.86 5.05 -0.35
CA TYR A 46 -0.91 4.26 -1.14
C TYR A 46 0.44 4.09 -0.46
N GLY A 47 0.94 5.10 0.26
CA GLY A 47 2.19 4.98 1.01
C GLY A 47 2.11 3.92 2.11
N HIS A 48 0.98 3.85 2.83
CA HIS A 48 0.74 2.79 3.80
C HIS A 48 0.48 1.44 3.15
N TYR A 49 -0.25 1.38 2.03
CA TYR A 49 -0.46 0.12 1.31
C TYR A 49 0.88 -0.48 0.85
N LEU A 50 1.72 0.30 0.17
CA LEU A 50 3.03 -0.14 -0.32
C LEU A 50 3.95 -0.58 0.82
N ALA A 51 3.93 0.12 1.95
CA ALA A 51 4.67 -0.28 3.14
C ALA A 51 4.16 -1.62 3.69
N GLY A 52 2.84 -1.83 3.69
CA GLY A 52 2.20 -3.08 4.07
C GLY A 52 2.67 -4.26 3.20
N VAL A 53 2.66 -4.09 1.88
CA VAL A 53 3.12 -5.11 0.93
C VAL A 53 4.62 -5.40 1.09
N ALA A 54 5.46 -4.37 1.17
CA ALA A 54 6.90 -4.53 1.35
C ALA A 54 7.23 -5.29 2.63
N ARG A 55 6.59 -4.96 3.75
CA ARG A 55 6.76 -5.66 5.03
C ARG A 55 6.26 -7.10 4.99
N ALA A 56 5.16 -7.37 4.29
CA ALA A 56 4.68 -8.74 4.08
C ALA A 56 5.70 -9.56 3.28
N GLY A 57 6.30 -8.98 2.23
CA GLY A 57 7.38 -9.58 1.45
C GLY A 57 8.66 -9.85 2.27
N LEU A 58 8.90 -9.07 3.33
CA LEU A 58 9.97 -9.30 4.31
C LEU A 58 9.60 -10.31 5.42
N GLY A 59 8.35 -10.80 5.45
CA GLY A 59 7.86 -11.72 6.49
C GLY A 59 7.44 -11.02 7.80
N GLU A 60 7.34 -9.70 7.81
CA GLU A 60 7.00 -8.89 8.98
C GLU A 60 5.48 -8.75 9.14
N THR A 61 4.79 -9.87 9.40
CA THR A 61 3.32 -9.99 9.41
C THR A 61 2.59 -8.91 10.22
N GLU A 62 3.01 -8.65 11.47
CA GLU A 62 2.32 -7.69 12.34
C GLU A 62 2.44 -6.25 11.83
N ALA A 63 3.63 -5.89 11.35
CA ALA A 63 3.90 -4.56 10.81
C ALA A 63 3.19 -4.37 9.47
N ALA A 64 3.15 -5.40 8.62
CA ALA A 64 2.37 -5.41 7.39
C ALA A 64 0.89 -5.11 7.67
N LEU A 65 0.26 -5.86 8.59
CA LEU A 65 -1.15 -5.65 8.95
C LEU A 65 -1.41 -4.26 9.55
N THR A 66 -0.45 -3.71 10.31
CA THR A 66 -0.55 -2.36 10.87
C THR A 66 -0.64 -1.32 9.75
N HIS A 67 0.23 -1.42 8.76
CA HIS A 67 0.24 -0.52 7.62
C HIS A 67 -0.98 -0.69 6.70
N LEU A 68 -1.41 -1.92 6.42
CA LEU A 68 -2.59 -2.15 5.59
C LEU A 68 -3.88 -1.61 6.26
N LYS A 69 -3.98 -1.71 7.60
CA LYS A 69 -5.08 -1.06 8.34
C LYS A 69 -5.01 0.46 8.22
N ALA A 70 -3.82 1.05 8.38
CA ALA A 70 -3.64 2.48 8.20
C ALA A 70 -4.00 2.95 6.77
N ALA A 71 -3.67 2.15 5.76
CA ALA A 71 -4.07 2.41 4.37
C ALA A 71 -5.60 2.42 4.22
N ALA A 72 -6.28 1.41 4.77
CA ALA A 72 -7.74 1.32 4.75
C ALA A 72 -8.42 2.49 5.47
N GLU A 73 -7.88 2.92 6.62
CA GLU A 73 -8.39 4.11 7.33
C GLU A 73 -8.13 5.42 6.58
N ALA A 74 -7.04 5.48 5.81
CA ALA A 74 -6.72 6.60 4.94
C ALA A 74 -7.48 6.61 3.61
N GLY A 75 -8.40 5.65 3.40
CA GLY A 75 -9.27 5.61 2.23
C GLY A 75 -8.80 4.71 1.09
N PHE A 76 -7.80 3.85 1.30
CA PHE A 76 -7.44 2.84 0.30
C PHE A 76 -8.62 1.92 0.00
N ASP A 77 -8.96 1.75 -1.27
CA ASP A 77 -10.19 1.12 -1.76
C ASP A 77 -9.94 -0.03 -2.75
N GLU A 78 -8.69 -0.30 -3.13
CA GLU A 78 -8.38 -1.36 -4.10
C GLU A 78 -8.38 -2.77 -3.46
N LEU A 79 -9.58 -3.36 -3.37
CA LEU A 79 -9.73 -4.73 -2.84
C LEU A 79 -8.94 -5.78 -3.63
N ALA A 80 -8.87 -5.66 -4.96
CA ALA A 80 -8.16 -6.61 -5.81
C ALA A 80 -6.68 -6.68 -5.44
N GLU A 81 -6.05 -5.53 -5.21
CA GLU A 81 -4.65 -5.39 -4.79
C GLU A 81 -4.37 -6.04 -3.42
N LEU A 82 -5.38 -6.16 -2.54
CA LEU A 82 -5.24 -6.89 -1.28
C LEU A 82 -5.37 -8.40 -1.45
N THR A 83 -6.29 -8.85 -2.30
CA THR A 83 -6.63 -10.28 -2.40
C THR A 83 -5.77 -11.06 -3.39
N GLU A 84 -5.22 -10.39 -4.41
CA GLU A 84 -4.54 -11.06 -5.52
C GLU A 84 -3.02 -11.09 -5.36
N ARG A 85 -2.45 -10.12 -4.63
CA ARG A 85 -0.99 -10.03 -4.44
C ARG A 85 -0.41 -11.22 -3.69
N ALA A 86 0.68 -11.75 -4.24
CA ALA A 86 1.33 -12.94 -3.71
C ALA A 86 1.94 -12.70 -2.32
N GLU A 87 2.49 -11.51 -2.10
CA GLU A 87 3.11 -11.08 -0.83
C GLU A 87 2.12 -11.10 0.33
N LEU A 88 0.83 -10.83 0.04
CA LEU A 88 -0.20 -10.71 1.06
C LEU A 88 -0.89 -12.04 1.38
N LYS A 89 -0.65 -13.10 0.59
CA LYS A 89 -1.29 -14.41 0.81
C LYS A 89 -1.04 -14.99 2.19
N SER A 90 0.15 -14.77 2.76
CA SER A 90 0.49 -15.20 4.13
C SER A 90 -0.34 -14.48 5.20
N LEU A 91 -0.92 -13.33 4.88
CA LEU A 91 -1.77 -12.55 5.78
C LEU A 91 -3.23 -13.01 5.74
N HIS A 92 -3.65 -13.79 4.73
CA HIS A 92 -5.06 -14.17 4.56
C HIS A 92 -5.60 -15.02 5.73
N ASP A 93 -4.73 -15.81 6.36
CA ASP A 93 -5.07 -16.65 7.51
C ASP A 93 -5.07 -15.88 8.84
N GLN A 94 -4.67 -14.60 8.83
CA GLN A 94 -4.62 -13.78 10.04
C GLN A 94 -6.02 -13.38 10.46
N ALA A 95 -6.31 -13.47 11.76
CA ALA A 95 -7.64 -13.14 12.30
C ALA A 95 -8.09 -11.69 11.98
N ALA A 96 -7.15 -10.78 11.73
CA ALA A 96 -7.43 -9.39 11.37
C ALA A 96 -7.79 -9.20 9.88
N TRP A 97 -7.53 -10.18 9.01
CA TRP A 97 -7.67 -10.06 7.57
C TRP A 97 -9.12 -9.80 7.11
N PRO A 98 -10.15 -10.53 7.59
CA PRO A 98 -11.53 -10.28 7.16
C PRO A 98 -12.03 -8.87 7.53
N ALA A 99 -11.59 -8.34 8.68
CA ALA A 99 -11.94 -7.00 9.12
C ALA A 99 -11.29 -5.92 8.23
N LEU A 100 -10.03 -6.14 7.83
CA LEU A 100 -9.34 -5.28 6.87
C LEU A 100 -10.07 -5.24 5.52
N LEU A 101 -10.41 -6.39 4.93
CA LEU A 101 -11.15 -6.44 3.67
C LEU A 101 -12.51 -5.75 3.77
N THR A 102 -13.23 -5.95 4.87
CA THR A 102 -14.50 -5.25 5.11
C THR A 102 -14.31 -3.74 5.13
N ARG A 103 -13.26 -3.24 5.80
CA ARG A 103 -12.98 -1.80 5.90
C ARG A 103 -12.65 -1.19 4.54
N VAL A 104 -11.83 -1.86 3.74
CA VAL A 104 -11.43 -1.41 2.40
C VAL A 104 -12.63 -1.46 1.45
N GLY A 105 -13.46 -2.50 1.54
CA GLY A 105 -14.68 -2.59 0.75
C GLY A 105 -15.71 -1.50 1.04
N GLN A 106 -15.68 -0.90 2.24
CA GLN A 106 -16.50 0.27 2.58
C GLN A 106 -16.01 1.57 1.93
N ASN A 107 -14.76 1.63 1.47
CA ASN A 107 -14.22 2.80 0.80
C ASN A 107 -14.61 2.87 -0.69
N LEU A 108 -15.13 1.78 -1.27
CA LEU A 108 -15.57 1.68 -2.69
C LEU A 108 -16.88 2.45 -3.01
N GLY A 109 -17.17 3.54 -2.29
CA GLY A 109 -18.44 4.29 -2.34
C GLY A 109 -18.46 5.46 -3.32
#